data_AF-A0A956BWH2-F1
#
_entry.id   AF-A0A956BWH2-F1
#
_cell.length_a   1.000
_cell.length_b   1.000
_cell.length_c   1.000
_cell.angle_alpha   90.00
_cell.angle_beta   90.00
_cell.angle_gamma   90.00
#
_symmetry.space_group_name_H-M   'P 1'
#
loop_
_entity.id
_entity.type
_entity.pdbx_description
1 polymer ?
#
loop_
_entity_poly.entity_id
_entity_poly.type
_entity_poly.pdbx_seq_one_letter_code
_entity_poly.pdbx_strand_id
1 'polypeptide(L)'
;LGKEVSFGDSNIKVQDMAKFDFKGVDIVLSSPGAKVSAEYSPKAAKAGAVVIDNTSYFRMDPDIPLIVPEVNPEAIKDHTKRNIIANPNCSTIQMVVALKPIHEEAKIKRVVVSTYQSVSGSGKAAMDELFNQTKGIYMNQTPQPSVYPKQIAFNAIPQIDTFMEDGMTK
;
A
#
# COMPACT_ATOMS: atom_id res chain seq x y z
N LEU A 1 17.54 3.30 17.42
CA LEU A 1 16.95 4.54 17.96
C LEU A 1 17.97 5.66 17.80
N GLY A 2 17.54 6.87 17.41
CA GLY A 2 18.45 7.98 17.08
C GLY A 2 18.82 8.10 15.60
N LYS A 3 18.01 7.52 14.69
CA LYS A 3 18.15 7.81 13.26
C LYS A 3 17.48 9.14 12.96
N GLU A 4 18.09 9.92 12.09
CA GLU A 4 17.51 11.14 11.52
C GLU A 4 17.17 10.88 10.05
N VAL A 5 16.10 11.48 9.57
CA VAL A 5 15.68 11.47 8.17
C VAL A 5 15.60 12.90 7.67
N SER A 6 16.05 13.14 6.44
CA SER A 6 15.91 14.46 5.81
C SER A 6 14.46 14.72 5.45
N PHE A 7 14.01 15.95 5.69
CA PHE A 7 12.68 16.45 5.34
C PHE A 7 12.77 17.93 4.99
N GLY A 8 12.65 18.24 3.70
CA GLY A 8 12.95 19.56 3.17
C GLY A 8 14.38 19.97 3.54
N ASP A 9 14.53 21.16 4.12
CA ASP A 9 15.82 21.70 4.57
C ASP A 9 16.20 21.28 6.00
N SER A 10 15.44 20.36 6.62
CA SER A 10 15.60 19.97 8.01
C SER A 10 15.80 18.46 8.18
N ASN A 11 16.30 18.05 9.35
CA ASN A 11 16.36 16.65 9.75
C ASN A 11 15.34 16.38 10.85
N ILE A 12 14.59 15.29 10.73
CA ILE A 12 13.61 14.85 11.72
C ILE A 12 14.16 13.62 12.43
N LYS A 13 14.12 13.65 13.77
CA LYS A 13 14.47 12.49 14.60
C LYS A 13 13.37 11.44 14.54
N VAL A 14 13.75 10.22 14.18
CA VAL A 14 12.86 9.06 14.20
C VAL A 14 12.58 8.68 15.65
N GLN A 15 11.30 8.65 16.00
CA GLN A 15 10.82 8.30 17.34
C GLN A 15 10.39 6.83 17.41
N ASP A 16 10.40 6.28 18.62
CA ASP A 16 9.95 4.90 18.87
C ASP A 16 8.42 4.86 18.87
N MET A 17 7.81 4.19 17.90
CA MET A 17 6.36 4.07 17.78
C MET A 17 5.72 3.46 19.04
N ALA A 18 6.39 2.52 19.71
CA ALA A 18 5.86 1.86 20.90
C ALA A 18 5.75 2.80 22.11
N LYS A 19 6.49 3.92 22.10
CA LYS A 19 6.54 4.92 23.17
C LYS A 19 5.99 6.28 22.75
N PHE A 20 5.56 6.39 21.50
CA PHE A 20 5.12 7.65 20.92
C PHE A 20 3.75 8.05 21.49
N ASP A 21 3.62 9.29 21.95
CA ASP A 21 2.35 9.88 22.34
C ASP A 21 1.76 10.63 21.14
N PHE A 22 0.57 10.22 20.71
CA PHE A 22 -0.14 10.84 19.60
C PHE A 22 -0.87 12.14 19.98
N LYS A 23 -0.82 12.56 21.24
CA LYS A 23 -1.45 13.81 21.68
C LYS A 23 -0.89 15.02 20.91
N GLY A 24 -1.78 15.80 20.33
CA GLY A 24 -1.43 16.99 19.54
C GLY A 24 -0.97 16.67 18.11
N VAL A 25 -1.08 15.41 17.67
CA VAL A 25 -0.90 15.05 16.26
C VAL A 25 -2.22 15.22 15.53
N ASP A 26 -2.23 16.05 14.49
CA ASP A 26 -3.44 16.28 13.69
C ASP A 26 -3.66 15.19 12.63
N ILE A 27 -2.59 14.74 11.98
CA ILE A 27 -2.65 13.79 10.85
C ILE A 27 -1.58 12.71 11.00
N VAL A 28 -1.94 11.47 10.73
CA VAL A 28 -1.01 10.34 10.63
C VAL A 28 -1.09 9.72 9.24
N LEU A 29 0.04 9.69 8.53
CA LEU A 29 0.19 8.94 7.27
C LEU A 29 0.77 7.56 7.59
N SER A 30 -0.06 6.51 7.52
CA SER A 30 0.27 5.17 8.00
C SER A 30 0.56 4.21 6.84
N SER A 31 1.78 3.68 6.79
CA SER A 31 2.17 2.55 5.90
C SER A 31 3.05 1.46 6.54
N PRO A 32 3.03 1.19 7.86
CA PRO A 32 3.97 0.26 8.51
C PRO A 32 3.66 -1.23 8.27
N GLY A 33 2.58 -1.55 7.54
CA GLY A 33 2.06 -2.90 7.35
C GLY A 33 0.89 -3.24 8.27
N ALA A 34 0.05 -4.18 7.84
CA ALA A 34 -1.29 -4.41 8.42
C ALA A 34 -1.28 -4.67 9.93
N LYS A 35 -0.32 -5.46 10.44
CA LYS A 35 -0.22 -5.77 11.88
C LYS A 35 0.07 -4.53 12.73
N VAL A 36 0.93 -3.64 12.24
CA VAL A 36 1.29 -2.41 12.96
C VAL A 36 0.13 -1.41 12.86
N SER A 37 -0.49 -1.27 11.70
CA SER A 37 -1.69 -0.44 11.54
C SER A 37 -2.84 -0.90 12.45
N ALA A 38 -3.07 -2.20 12.58
CA ALA A 38 -4.07 -2.76 13.47
C ALA A 38 -3.91 -2.31 14.93
N GLU A 39 -2.66 -2.16 15.37
CA GLU A 39 -2.34 -1.76 16.74
C GLU A 39 -2.32 -0.23 16.93
N TYR A 40 -1.68 0.51 16.03
CA TYR A 40 -1.33 1.92 16.25
C TYR A 40 -2.30 2.90 15.61
N SER A 41 -2.90 2.58 14.45
CA SER A 41 -3.87 3.48 13.82
C SER A 41 -5.07 3.77 14.74
N PRO A 42 -5.66 2.79 15.46
CA PRO A 42 -6.72 3.08 16.43
C PRO A 42 -6.25 3.90 17.63
N LYS A 43 -4.98 3.77 18.06
CA LYS A 43 -4.41 4.57 19.17
C LYS A 43 -4.28 6.03 18.76
N ALA A 44 -3.74 6.29 17.58
CA ALA A 44 -3.61 7.63 17.01
C ALA A 44 -4.98 8.31 16.81
N ALA A 45 -5.92 7.57 16.22
CA ALA A 45 -7.29 8.02 15.99
C ALA A 45 -8.02 8.41 17.30
N LYS A 46 -7.83 7.61 18.36
CA LYS A 46 -8.38 7.89 19.70
C LYS A 46 -7.73 9.11 20.37
N ALA A 47 -6.48 9.41 20.05
CA ALA A 47 -5.78 10.60 20.54
C ALA A 47 -6.19 11.89 19.80
N GLY A 48 -7.00 11.79 18.76
CA GLY A 48 -7.56 12.92 18.01
C GLY A 48 -7.01 13.09 16.59
N ALA A 49 -6.01 12.29 16.18
CA ALA A 49 -5.44 12.39 14.85
C ALA A 49 -6.36 11.81 13.78
N VAL A 50 -6.40 12.41 12.60
CA VAL A 50 -6.95 11.77 11.40
C VAL A 50 -5.89 10.86 10.80
N VAL A 51 -6.17 9.55 10.76
CA VAL A 51 -5.24 8.56 10.21
C VAL A 51 -5.59 8.27 8.76
N ILE A 52 -4.63 8.42 7.85
CA ILE A 52 -4.72 7.98 6.46
C ILE A 52 -3.88 6.71 6.34
N ASP A 53 -4.54 5.57 6.20
CA ASP A 53 -3.93 4.24 6.27
C ASP A 53 -3.87 3.54 4.89
N ASN A 54 -2.65 3.27 4.44
CA ASN A 54 -2.35 2.62 3.17
C ASN A 54 -2.29 1.08 3.26
N THR A 55 -2.44 0.52 4.46
CA THR A 55 -2.38 -0.93 4.62
C THR A 55 -3.70 -1.59 4.21
N SER A 56 -3.69 -2.90 4.05
CA SER A 56 -4.89 -3.67 3.74
C SER A 56 -5.84 -3.86 4.91
N TYR A 57 -5.42 -3.52 6.15
CA TYR A 57 -6.12 -3.94 7.36
C TYR A 57 -7.55 -3.37 7.47
N PHE A 58 -7.74 -2.09 7.15
CA PHE A 58 -9.03 -1.40 7.33
C PHE A 58 -9.89 -1.34 6.06
N ARG A 59 -9.43 -1.89 4.92
CA ARG A 59 -10.10 -1.68 3.62
C ARG A 59 -11.54 -2.21 3.56
N MET A 60 -11.85 -3.20 4.38
CA MET A 60 -13.16 -3.85 4.42
C MET A 60 -13.95 -3.52 5.70
N ASP A 61 -13.44 -2.62 6.56
CA ASP A 61 -14.16 -2.19 7.78
C ASP A 61 -15.29 -1.22 7.36
N PRO A 62 -16.58 -1.53 7.63
CA PRO A 62 -17.70 -0.72 7.18
C PRO A 62 -17.78 0.67 7.83
N ASP A 63 -17.09 0.89 8.95
CA ASP A 63 -17.05 2.18 9.65
C ASP A 63 -15.89 3.07 9.17
N ILE A 64 -15.05 2.57 8.26
CA ILE A 64 -13.88 3.29 7.74
C ILE A 64 -14.06 3.52 6.25
N PRO A 65 -14.10 4.79 5.78
CA PRO A 65 -14.25 5.07 4.37
C PRO A 65 -13.00 4.61 3.59
N LEU A 66 -13.25 3.89 2.49
CA LEU A 66 -12.24 3.52 1.49
C LEU A 66 -12.26 4.56 0.36
N ILE A 67 -11.25 5.43 0.30
CA ILE A 67 -11.31 6.63 -0.54
C ILE A 67 -10.28 6.59 -1.67
N VAL A 68 -10.75 6.93 -2.87
CA VAL A 68 -9.94 7.40 -3.99
C VAL A 68 -10.44 8.82 -4.31
N PRO A 69 -9.63 9.87 -4.04
CA PRO A 69 -10.09 11.27 -4.13
C PRO A 69 -10.77 11.66 -5.46
N GLU A 70 -10.31 11.10 -6.57
CA GLU A 70 -10.84 11.36 -7.90
C GLU A 70 -12.13 10.60 -8.22
N VAL A 71 -12.54 9.64 -7.36
CA VAL A 71 -13.66 8.72 -7.62
C VAL A 71 -14.81 8.90 -6.64
N ASN A 72 -14.49 9.03 -5.34
CA ASN A 72 -15.48 9.13 -4.27
C ASN A 72 -15.06 10.11 -3.15
N PRO A 73 -14.73 11.38 -3.48
CA PRO A 73 -14.28 12.36 -2.48
C PRO A 73 -15.30 12.61 -1.38
N GLU A 74 -16.59 12.46 -1.67
CA GLU A 74 -17.70 12.67 -0.73
C GLU A 74 -17.70 11.68 0.44
N ALA A 75 -17.07 10.52 0.29
CA ALA A 75 -16.93 9.53 1.36
C ALA A 75 -16.07 10.04 2.53
N ILE A 76 -15.32 11.13 2.33
CA ILE A 76 -14.54 11.76 3.40
C ILE A 76 -15.40 12.13 4.59
N LYS A 77 -16.69 12.48 4.41
CA LYS A 77 -17.59 12.83 5.52
C LYS A 77 -17.73 11.73 6.58
N ASP A 78 -17.52 10.48 6.20
CA ASP A 78 -17.67 9.31 7.07
C ASP A 78 -16.42 9.02 7.90
N HIS A 79 -15.29 9.70 7.68
CA HIS A 79 -14.03 9.44 8.40
C HIS A 79 -14.16 9.64 9.91
N THR A 80 -15.02 10.54 10.36
CA THR A 80 -15.20 10.91 11.77
C THR A 80 -15.74 9.78 12.63
N LYS A 81 -16.33 8.73 12.03
CA LYS A 81 -16.79 7.53 12.76
C LYS A 81 -15.65 6.85 13.52
N ARG A 82 -14.45 6.83 12.92
CA ARG A 82 -13.28 6.12 13.45
C ARG A 82 -12.01 6.97 13.44
N ASN A 83 -12.05 8.19 12.92
CA ASN A 83 -10.91 9.05 12.60
C ASN A 83 -9.83 8.34 11.74
N ILE A 84 -10.26 7.38 10.92
CA ILE A 84 -9.39 6.62 10.02
C ILE A 84 -9.99 6.68 8.62
N ILE A 85 -9.14 6.85 7.63
CA ILE A 85 -9.42 6.77 6.20
C ILE A 85 -8.53 5.65 5.65
N ALA A 86 -9.12 4.69 4.95
CA ALA A 86 -8.36 3.67 4.23
C ALA A 86 -8.19 4.09 2.77
N ASN A 87 -7.06 3.73 2.15
CA ASN A 87 -6.95 3.76 0.69
C ASN A 87 -6.88 2.34 0.08
N PRO A 88 -7.40 2.15 -1.15
CA PRO A 88 -7.40 0.82 -1.79
C PRO A 88 -6.01 0.31 -2.15
N ASN A 89 -5.97 -0.91 -2.71
CA ASN A 89 -4.78 -1.47 -3.33
C ASN A 89 -4.32 -0.58 -4.51
N CYS A 90 -3.01 -0.56 -4.77
CA CYS A 90 -2.42 0.20 -5.88
C CYS A 90 -3.04 -0.15 -7.24
N SER A 91 -3.31 -1.43 -7.51
CA SER A 91 -3.95 -1.87 -8.75
C SER A 91 -5.39 -1.36 -8.87
N THR A 92 -6.13 -1.35 -7.76
CA THR A 92 -7.49 -0.83 -7.70
C THR A 92 -7.53 0.68 -7.94
N ILE A 93 -6.71 1.46 -7.24
CA ILE A 93 -6.69 2.93 -7.34
C ILE A 93 -6.49 3.36 -8.79
N GLN A 94 -5.43 2.88 -9.43
CA GLN A 94 -5.09 3.25 -10.82
C GLN A 94 -6.20 2.88 -11.79
N MET A 95 -6.79 1.69 -11.62
CA MET A 95 -7.90 1.23 -12.45
C MET A 95 -9.14 2.11 -12.28
N VAL A 96 -9.59 2.37 -11.05
CA VAL A 96 -10.86 3.08 -10.84
C VAL A 96 -10.78 4.54 -11.25
N VAL A 97 -9.61 5.19 -11.13
CA VAL A 97 -9.40 6.55 -11.66
C VAL A 97 -9.59 6.57 -13.18
N ALA A 98 -8.99 5.61 -13.89
CA ALA A 98 -9.14 5.51 -15.34
C ALA A 98 -10.57 5.14 -15.77
N LEU A 99 -11.25 4.29 -15.01
CA LEU A 99 -12.59 3.79 -15.35
C LEU A 99 -13.71 4.74 -14.95
N LYS A 100 -13.51 5.63 -13.97
CA LYS A 100 -14.52 6.56 -13.46
C LYS A 100 -15.27 7.35 -14.56
N PRO A 101 -14.59 8.07 -15.48
CA PRO A 101 -15.31 8.80 -16.53
C PRO A 101 -16.11 7.89 -17.47
N ILE A 102 -15.59 6.71 -17.79
CA ILE A 102 -16.30 5.72 -18.62
C ILE A 102 -17.53 5.21 -17.87
N HIS A 103 -17.40 4.95 -16.58
CA HIS A 103 -18.48 4.44 -15.75
C HIS A 103 -19.65 5.42 -15.57
N GLU A 104 -19.34 6.72 -15.58
CA GLU A 104 -20.34 7.79 -15.49
C GLU A 104 -21.12 7.96 -16.80
N GLU A 105 -20.44 7.87 -17.94
CA GLU A 105 -21.08 7.95 -19.25
C GLU A 105 -21.82 6.65 -19.63
N ALA A 106 -21.19 5.51 -19.36
CA ALA A 106 -21.68 4.18 -19.69
C ALA A 106 -21.43 3.23 -18.52
N LYS A 107 -22.49 2.95 -17.75
CA LYS A 107 -22.42 2.11 -16.54
C LYS A 107 -21.74 0.77 -16.83
N ILE A 108 -20.48 0.65 -16.39
CA ILE A 108 -19.69 -0.58 -16.54
C ILE A 108 -20.33 -1.69 -15.70
N LYS A 109 -20.55 -2.86 -16.33
CA LYS A 109 -21.14 -4.05 -15.67
C LYS A 109 -20.11 -5.07 -15.21
N ARG A 110 -18.98 -5.18 -15.90
CA ARG A 110 -17.91 -6.14 -15.60
C ARG A 110 -16.59 -5.62 -16.13
N VAL A 111 -15.53 -5.86 -15.36
CA VAL A 111 -14.13 -5.64 -15.79
C VAL A 111 -13.39 -6.96 -15.63
N VAL A 112 -12.60 -7.32 -16.63
CA VAL A 112 -11.62 -8.42 -16.56
C VAL A 112 -10.27 -7.81 -16.87
N VAL A 113 -9.30 -8.00 -15.98
CA VAL A 113 -8.02 -7.28 -16.02
C VAL A 113 -6.86 -8.26 -16.01
N SER A 114 -5.85 -7.98 -16.82
CA SER A 114 -4.53 -8.60 -16.73
C SER A 114 -3.53 -7.52 -16.30
N THR A 115 -2.93 -7.69 -15.12
CA THR A 115 -2.03 -6.68 -14.56
C THR A 115 -0.57 -7.02 -14.85
N TYR A 116 0.23 -6.00 -15.18
CA TYR A 116 1.68 -6.09 -15.29
C TYR A 116 2.29 -5.26 -14.16
N GLN A 117 2.40 -5.87 -12.99
CA GLN A 117 2.78 -5.14 -11.77
C GLN A 117 4.30 -5.06 -11.62
N SER A 118 4.78 -3.89 -11.21
CA SER A 118 6.19 -3.67 -10.92
C SER A 118 6.61 -4.40 -9.65
N VAL A 119 7.86 -4.84 -9.60
CA VAL A 119 8.48 -5.44 -8.40
C VAL A 119 8.54 -4.48 -7.21
N SER A 120 8.37 -3.18 -7.43
CA SER A 120 8.34 -2.18 -6.36
C SER A 120 7.19 -2.40 -5.37
N GLY A 121 6.10 -3.06 -5.80
CA GLY A 121 4.99 -3.44 -4.90
C GLY A 121 5.42 -4.40 -3.78
N SER A 122 6.45 -5.21 -4.02
CA SER A 122 7.03 -6.14 -3.04
C SER A 122 8.13 -5.49 -2.19
N GLY A 123 8.43 -4.21 -2.42
CA GLY A 123 9.38 -3.43 -1.63
C GLY A 123 10.83 -3.53 -2.09
N LYS A 124 11.72 -2.92 -1.30
CA LYS A 124 13.13 -2.70 -1.66
C LYS A 124 13.89 -3.97 -2.00
N ALA A 125 13.74 -5.04 -1.21
CA ALA A 125 14.47 -6.27 -1.42
C ALA A 125 14.17 -6.91 -2.79
N ALA A 126 12.92 -6.84 -3.25
CA ALA A 126 12.51 -7.32 -4.56
C ALA A 126 13.07 -6.46 -5.70
N MET A 127 13.16 -5.14 -5.51
CA MET A 127 13.82 -4.23 -6.46
C MET A 127 15.32 -4.53 -6.55
N ASP A 128 15.98 -4.75 -5.40
CA ASP A 128 17.39 -5.13 -5.34
C ASP A 128 17.61 -6.49 -6.03
N GLU A 129 16.72 -7.47 -5.84
CA GLU A 129 16.79 -8.75 -6.54
C GLU A 129 16.66 -8.59 -8.05
N LEU A 130 15.67 -7.83 -8.54
CA LEU A 130 15.54 -7.56 -9.98
C LEU A 130 16.81 -6.91 -10.55
N PHE A 131 17.36 -5.93 -9.86
CA PHE A 131 18.60 -5.26 -10.26
C PHE A 131 19.78 -6.22 -10.32
N ASN A 132 19.98 -7.01 -9.26
CA ASN A 132 21.10 -7.95 -9.17
C ASN A 132 20.97 -9.09 -10.20
N GLN A 133 19.76 -9.61 -10.41
CA GLN A 133 19.51 -10.60 -11.45
C GLN A 133 19.80 -10.05 -12.84
N THR A 134 19.32 -8.83 -13.13
CA THR A 134 19.57 -8.16 -14.41
C THR A 134 21.06 -7.99 -14.67
N LYS A 135 21.80 -7.44 -13.69
CA LYS A 135 23.26 -7.27 -13.78
C LYS A 135 23.98 -8.62 -13.97
N GLY A 136 23.61 -9.64 -13.18
CA GLY A 136 24.21 -10.97 -13.27
C GLY A 136 24.06 -11.59 -14.65
N ILE A 137 22.86 -11.52 -15.23
CA ILE A 137 22.58 -12.05 -16.57
C ILE A 137 23.46 -11.37 -17.63
N TYR A 138 23.60 -10.05 -17.60
CA TYR A 138 24.50 -9.33 -18.51
C TYR A 138 25.99 -9.68 -18.33
N MET A 139 26.37 -10.21 -17.17
CA MET A 139 27.72 -10.70 -16.88
C MET A 139 27.87 -12.22 -17.09
N ASN A 140 26.93 -12.86 -17.80
CA ASN A 140 26.87 -14.31 -18.03
C ASN A 140 26.85 -15.14 -16.73
N GLN A 141 26.30 -14.59 -15.66
CA GLN A 141 26.08 -15.30 -14.39
C GLN A 141 24.69 -15.94 -14.38
N THR A 142 24.48 -16.87 -13.43
CA THR A 142 23.19 -17.52 -13.19
C THR A 142 22.65 -17.10 -11.82
N PRO A 143 22.15 -15.86 -11.68
CA PRO A 143 21.71 -15.33 -10.40
C PRO A 143 20.52 -16.14 -9.88
N GLN A 144 20.56 -16.51 -8.60
CA GLN A 144 19.51 -17.31 -7.98
C GLN A 144 18.41 -16.41 -7.40
N PRO A 145 17.14 -16.85 -7.41
CA PRO A 145 16.06 -16.14 -6.73
C PRO A 145 16.26 -16.12 -5.22
N SER A 146 15.85 -15.03 -4.56
CA SER A 146 16.01 -14.89 -3.10
C SER A 146 14.78 -14.36 -2.38
N VAL A 147 14.07 -13.39 -2.96
CA VAL A 147 12.77 -12.88 -2.52
C VAL A 147 11.65 -13.61 -3.26
N TYR A 148 11.78 -13.75 -4.58
CA TYR A 148 10.80 -14.46 -5.40
C TYR A 148 11.11 -15.96 -5.49
N PRO A 149 10.10 -16.82 -5.70
CA PRO A 149 10.31 -18.26 -5.87
C PRO A 149 10.99 -18.63 -7.20
N LYS A 150 11.02 -17.68 -8.15
CA LYS A 150 11.57 -17.82 -9.50
C LYS A 150 12.25 -16.51 -9.90
N GLN A 151 13.14 -16.58 -10.90
CA GLN A 151 13.79 -15.39 -11.46
C GLN A 151 12.72 -14.42 -11.95
N ILE A 152 12.87 -13.15 -11.57
CA ILE A 152 11.96 -12.08 -11.99
C ILE A 152 12.56 -11.26 -13.14
N ALA A 153 13.89 -11.15 -13.23
CA ALA A 153 14.53 -10.50 -14.37
C ALA A 153 14.17 -11.20 -15.68
N PHE A 154 13.68 -10.43 -16.65
CA PHE A 154 13.23 -10.91 -17.96
C PHE A 154 12.17 -12.02 -17.90
N ASN A 155 11.37 -12.05 -16.83
CA ASN A 155 10.33 -13.05 -16.62
C ASN A 155 9.08 -12.41 -16.00
N ALA A 156 7.97 -13.14 -15.99
CA ALA A 156 6.76 -12.78 -15.27
C ALA A 156 6.36 -13.92 -14.33
N ILE A 157 5.90 -13.55 -13.13
CA ILE A 157 5.38 -14.51 -12.15
C ILE A 157 3.87 -14.33 -12.06
N PRO A 158 3.04 -15.30 -12.50
CA PRO A 158 1.59 -15.17 -12.53
C PRO A 158 0.96 -15.48 -11.16
N GLN A 159 1.55 -14.95 -10.08
CA GLN A 159 1.06 -15.07 -8.71
C GLN A 159 1.56 -13.87 -7.90
N ILE A 160 0.64 -13.16 -7.26
CA ILE A 160 0.94 -12.08 -6.30
C ILE A 160 0.26 -12.44 -4.99
N ASP A 161 0.94 -12.24 -3.86
CA ASP A 161 0.44 -12.64 -2.54
C ASP A 161 0.14 -14.16 -2.47
N THR A 162 -0.76 -14.54 -1.58
CA THR A 162 -1.11 -15.92 -1.20
C THR A 162 -2.32 -16.43 -1.97
N PHE A 163 -2.35 -17.74 -2.22
CA PHE A 163 -3.54 -18.40 -2.76
C PHE A 163 -4.67 -18.45 -1.73
N MET A 164 -5.88 -18.19 -2.19
CA MET A 164 -7.12 -18.37 -1.44
C MET A 164 -7.76 -19.72 -1.79
N GLU A 165 -8.76 -20.14 -1.01
CA GLU A 165 -9.42 -21.45 -1.15
C GLU A 165 -10.10 -21.64 -2.52
N ASP A 166 -10.55 -20.55 -3.14
CA ASP A 166 -11.21 -20.54 -4.45
C ASP A 166 -10.23 -20.55 -5.63
N GLY A 167 -8.91 -20.62 -5.37
CA GLY A 167 -7.86 -20.60 -6.38
C GLY A 167 -7.47 -19.21 -6.86
N MET A 168 -8.08 -18.14 -6.34
CA MET A 168 -7.66 -16.76 -6.58
C MET A 168 -6.46 -16.40 -5.71
N THR A 169 -5.82 -15.27 -6.00
CA THR A 169 -4.81 -14.67 -5.13
C THR A 169 -5.36 -13.43 -4.43
N LYS A 170 -4.80 -13.10 -3.26
CA LYS A 170 -5.22 -11.97 -2.41
C LYS A 170 -4.90 -10.58 -2.97
#